data_AF-A0A9Q3BYD5-F1
#
_entry.id   AF-A0A9Q3BYD5-F1
#
_cell.length_a   1.000
_cell.length_b   1.000
_cell.length_c   1.000
_cell.angle_alpha   90.00
_cell.angle_beta   90.00
_cell.angle_gamma   90.00
#
_symmetry.space_group_name_H-M   'P 1'
#
loop_
_entity.id
_entity.type
_entity.pdbx_description
1 polymer ?
#
loop_
_entity_poly.entity_id
_entity_poly.type
_entity_poly.pdbx_seq_one_letter_code
_entity_poly.pdbx_strand_id
1 'polypeptide(L)'
;MDWVIGLFLRGNENFNNFLVIVDRYSKSVRCLPCHKEDTAIHTALLFWNNIISTCGVPKIIISVREPKFTSEFWTHLHDMLGTKLAFYKAYHPQTDGLAERMVQTMEDIIRRFCPYGMEYKDHEGYTHKWVTLLKAVQLAYNKGQHYITGKSLSLVEKGWNPLFRWIT
;
A
#
# COMPACT_ATOMS: atom_id res chain seq x y z
N MET A 1 2.17 5.62 -8.27
CA MET A 1 1.78 5.46 -6.86
C MET A 1 0.45 6.16 -6.74
N ASP A 2 -0.49 5.61 -5.98
CA ASP A 2 -1.74 6.25 -5.60
C ASP A 2 -2.01 5.73 -4.20
N TRP A 3 -2.39 6.62 -3.30
CA TRP A 3 -2.97 6.23 -2.02
C TRP A 3 -4.47 6.08 -2.23
N VAL A 4 -5.05 4.99 -1.72
CA VAL A 4 -6.44 5.06 -1.25
C VAL A 4 -6.40 5.32 0.23
N ILE A 5 -7.17 6.33 0.58
CA ILE A 5 -7.52 6.68 1.93
C ILE A 5 -8.91 6.09 2.14
N GLY A 6 -9.07 5.37 3.23
CA GLY A 6 -10.38 5.15 3.80
C GLY A 6 -10.77 3.68 3.86
N LEU A 7 -10.16 2.95 4.79
CA LEU A 7 -10.86 1.90 5.50
C LEU A 7 -10.60 1.88 6.98
N PHE A 8 -11.70 2.00 7.70
CA PHE A 8 -11.82 1.53 9.07
C PHE A 8 -11.60 0.02 9.12
N LEU A 9 -10.82 -0.46 10.08
CA LEU A 9 -11.34 -1.09 11.30
C LEU A 9 -10.19 -1.37 12.28
N ARG A 10 -10.43 -1.05 13.55
CA ARG A 10 -9.50 -1.18 14.67
C ARG A 10 -8.93 -2.59 14.78
N GLY A 11 -7.62 -2.71 14.59
CA GLY A 11 -6.83 -3.88 14.99
C GLY A 11 -6.45 -3.82 16.46
N ASN A 12 -6.08 -4.99 17.02
CA ASN A 12 -5.49 -5.06 18.36
C ASN A 12 -4.02 -4.56 18.36
N GLU A 13 -3.42 -4.47 17.18
CA GLU A 13 -2.25 -3.62 16.93
C GLU A 13 -2.77 -2.22 16.63
N ASN A 14 -2.28 -1.19 17.34
CA ASN A 14 -2.80 0.20 17.38
C ASN A 14 -2.99 0.92 16.02
N PHE A 15 -2.71 0.28 14.88
CA PHE A 15 -2.92 0.81 13.54
C PHE A 15 -4.40 0.92 13.19
N ASN A 16 -4.80 2.09 12.70
CA ASN A 16 -6.19 2.39 12.32
C ASN A 16 -6.34 2.69 10.81
N ASN A 17 -5.25 2.61 10.03
CA ASN A 17 -5.24 2.84 8.60
C ASN A 17 -4.12 2.03 7.90
N PHE A 18 -4.11 2.01 6.57
CA PHE A 18 -2.97 1.51 5.81
C PHE A 18 -2.74 2.33 4.55
N LEU A 19 -1.49 2.31 4.12
CA LEU A 19 -0.96 2.93 2.93
C LEU A 19 -0.85 1.88 1.82
N VAL A 20 -1.55 2.07 0.72
CA VAL A 20 -1.38 1.25 -0.50
C VAL A 20 -0.48 1.95 -1.49
N ILE A 21 0.51 1.23 -2.00
CA ILE A 21 1.46 1.71 -2.99
C ILE A 21 1.44 0.74 -4.16
N VAL A 22 1.12 1.27 -5.33
CA VAL A 22 1.12 0.51 -6.58
C VAL A 22 2.25 0.98 -7.47
N ASP A 23 3.08 0.03 -7.91
CA ASP A 23 4.02 0.29 -9.00
C ASP A 23 3.28 0.26 -10.34
N ARG A 24 3.41 1.32 -11.12
CA ARG A 24 2.69 1.44 -12.40
C ARG A 24 3.25 0.55 -13.50
N TYR A 25 4.53 0.20 -13.41
CA TYR A 25 5.17 -0.67 -14.39
C TYR A 25 4.83 -2.14 -14.14
N SER A 26 5.27 -2.67 -13.00
CA SER A 26 5.09 -4.09 -12.66
C SER A 26 3.68 -4.43 -12.17
N LYS A 27 2.86 -3.42 -11.83
CA LYS A 27 1.56 -3.57 -11.13
C LYS A 27 1.68 -4.15 -9.72
N SER A 28 2.89 -4.34 -9.20
CA SER A 28 3.09 -4.83 -7.84
C SER A 28 2.42 -3.90 -6.83
N VAL A 29 1.85 -4.50 -5.78
CA VAL A 29 1.20 -3.78 -4.71
C VAL A 29 1.95 -3.97 -3.40
N ARG A 30 2.04 -2.90 -2.62
CA ARG A 30 2.57 -2.91 -1.26
C ARG A 30 1.57 -2.24 -0.35
N CYS A 31 1.24 -2.93 0.73
CA CYS A 31 0.35 -2.41 1.76
C CYS A 31 1.15 -2.25 3.06
N LEU A 32 1.12 -1.04 3.61
CA LEU A 32 1.88 -0.65 4.80
C LEU A 32 0.90 -0.20 5.88
N PRO A 33 0.83 -0.87 7.05
CA PRO A 33 -0.03 -0.42 8.14
C PRO A 33 0.46 0.94 8.65
N CYS A 34 -0.48 1.84 8.98
CA CYS A 34 -0.19 3.18 9.46
C CYS A 34 -1.31 3.71 10.38
N HIS A 35 -1.11 4.91 10.93
CA HIS A 35 -2.14 5.64 11.64
C HIS A 35 -2.69 6.78 10.78
N LYS A 36 -3.98 7.04 10.89
CA LYS A 36 -4.67 8.16 10.23
C LYS A 36 -4.07 9.49 10.70
N GLU A 37 -3.66 9.55 11.96
CA GLU A 37 -3.06 10.70 12.62
C GLU A 37 -1.54 10.81 12.39
N ASP A 38 -0.93 9.87 11.65
CA ASP A 38 0.51 9.90 11.38
C ASP A 38 0.91 11.22 10.72
N THR A 39 1.98 11.83 11.21
CA THR A 39 2.54 13.05 10.63
C THR A 39 3.19 12.76 9.28
N ALA A 40 3.45 13.82 8.51
CA ALA A 40 4.18 13.70 7.25
C ALA A 40 5.57 13.05 7.43
N ILE A 41 6.23 13.34 8.56
CA ILE A 41 7.53 12.75 8.91
C ILE A 41 7.41 11.25 9.15
N HIS A 42 6.41 10.81 9.94
CA HIS A 42 6.20 9.38 10.18
C HIS A 42 5.88 8.64 8.87
N THR A 43 5.07 9.24 8.03
CA THR A 43 4.71 8.71 6.70
C THR A 43 5.94 8.59 5.80
N ALA A 44 6.83 9.58 5.81
CA ALA A 44 8.07 9.55 5.05
C ALA A 44 9.05 8.49 5.55
N LEU A 45 9.18 8.29 6.86
CA LEU A 45 9.99 7.21 7.42
C LEU A 45 9.43 5.84 7.04
N LEU A 46 8.11 5.66 7.11
CA LEU A 46 7.43 4.44 6.67
C LEU A 46 7.71 4.17 5.18
N PHE A 47 7.63 5.21 4.34
CA PHE A 47 7.93 5.14 2.92
C PHE A 47 9.40 4.81 2.65
N TRP A 48 10.32 5.48 3.35
CA TRP A 48 11.76 5.25 3.21
C TRP A 48 12.13 3.81 3.53
N ASN A 49 11.70 3.33 4.70
CA ASN A 49 12.07 2.01 5.22
C ASN A 49 11.48 0.85 4.43
N ASN A 50 10.34 1.04 3.76
CA ASN A 50 9.65 -0.06 3.07
C ASN A 50 9.74 0.03 1.55
N ILE A 51 9.93 1.23 0.99
CA ILE A 51 9.88 1.46 -0.46
C ILE A 51 11.25 1.86 -0.97
N ILE A 52 11.83 2.95 -0.48
CA ILE A 52 13.12 3.44 -0.99
C ILE A 52 14.22 2.39 -0.73
N SER A 53 14.23 1.79 0.45
CA SER A 53 15.20 0.75 0.82
C SER A 53 15.10 -0.53 -0.02
N THR A 54 13.92 -0.87 -0.55
CA THR A 54 13.68 -2.16 -1.23
C THR A 54 13.50 -2.05 -2.74
N CYS A 55 13.06 -0.90 -3.24
CA CYS A 55 12.86 -0.60 -4.66
C CYS A 55 13.85 0.40 -5.24
N GLY A 56 14.49 1.19 -4.38
CA GLY A 56 15.14 2.43 -4.77
C GLY A 56 14.18 3.62 -4.88
N VAL A 57 14.72 4.74 -5.35
CA VAL A 57 14.01 6.03 -5.40
C VAL A 57 13.10 6.08 -6.64
N PRO A 58 11.78 6.35 -6.46
CA PRO A 58 10.87 6.48 -7.58
C PRO A 58 11.15 7.77 -8.37
N LYS A 59 11.00 7.70 -9.70
CA LYS A 59 11.12 8.88 -10.58
C LYS A 59 9.93 9.83 -10.44
N ILE A 60 8.73 9.27 -10.29
CA ILE A 60 7.48 10.03 -10.20
C ILE A 60 6.58 9.37 -9.15
N ILE A 61 6.13 10.17 -8.19
CA ILE A 61 5.06 9.80 -7.27
C ILE A 61 3.80 10.52 -7.73
N ILE A 62 2.74 9.74 -7.90
CA ILE A 62 1.40 10.29 -8.04
C ILE A 62 0.71 10.07 -6.69
N SER A 63 -0.10 11.04 -6.27
CA SER A 63 -0.92 10.86 -5.08
C SER A 63 -2.11 11.80 -5.10
N VAL A 64 -3.11 11.47 -4.31
CA VAL A 64 -4.17 12.40 -3.91
C VAL A 64 -3.58 13.58 -3.15
N ARG A 65 -4.24 14.73 -3.26
CA ARG A 65 -3.82 15.98 -2.61
C ARG A 65 -4.14 16.00 -1.12
N GLU A 66 -3.53 15.11 -0.35
CA GLU A 66 -3.62 15.11 1.11
C GLU A 66 -2.60 16.04 1.78
N PRO A 67 -2.92 16.57 2.98
CA PRO A 67 -1.99 17.41 3.75
C PRO A 67 -0.61 16.79 3.97
N LYS A 68 -0.52 15.46 4.10
CA LYS A 68 0.74 14.76 4.35
C LYS A 68 1.68 14.84 3.14
N PHE A 69 1.16 14.63 1.92
CA PHE A 69 1.95 14.65 0.68
C PHE A 69 2.14 16.04 0.09
N THR A 70 1.38 17.01 0.56
CA THR A 70 1.54 18.42 0.22
C THR A 70 2.30 19.21 1.27
N SER A 71 2.73 18.55 2.35
CA SER A 71 3.57 19.18 3.37
C SER A 71 4.90 19.62 2.78
N GLU A 72 5.46 20.71 3.33
CA GLU A 72 6.78 21.20 2.95
C GLU A 72 7.84 20.12 3.13
N PHE A 73 7.78 19.38 4.24
CA PHE A 73 8.70 18.27 4.50
C PHE A 73 8.69 17.21 3.40
N TRP A 74 7.50 16.73 3.00
CA TRP A 74 7.37 15.72 1.94
C TRP A 74 7.87 16.24 0.60
N THR A 75 7.54 17.50 0.30
CA THR A 75 7.94 18.17 -0.95
C THR A 75 9.46 18.31 -1.04
N HIS A 76 10.09 18.83 0.02
CA HIS A 76 11.56 18.98 0.07
C HIS A 76 12.29 17.65 0.07
N LEU A 77 11.79 16.63 0.80
CA LEU A 77 12.38 15.29 0.79
C LEU A 77 12.46 14.74 -0.64
N HIS A 78 11.37 14.83 -1.39
CA HIS A 78 11.31 14.30 -2.75
C HIS A 78 12.05 15.15 -3.76
N ASP A 79 12.14 16.46 -3.56
CA ASP A 79 12.99 17.35 -4.36
C ASP A 79 14.48 16.97 -4.21
N MET A 80 14.95 16.75 -2.99
CA MET A 80 16.32 16.27 -2.73
C MET A 80 16.61 14.89 -3.34
N LEU A 81 15.60 14.02 -3.38
CA LEU A 81 15.70 12.69 -3.98
C LEU A 81 15.59 12.71 -5.52
N GLY A 82 15.28 13.86 -6.13
CA GLY A 82 15.02 13.97 -7.56
C GLY A 82 13.72 13.29 -8.02
N THR A 83 12.78 13.07 -7.10
CA THR A 83 11.46 12.49 -7.36
C THR A 83 10.47 13.59 -7.74
N LYS A 84 9.81 13.46 -8.89
CA LYS A 84 8.73 14.39 -9.27
C LYS A 84 7.43 14.02 -8.55
N LEU A 85 6.84 14.98 -7.84
CA LEU A 85 5.51 14.84 -7.25
C LEU A 85 4.44 15.32 -8.24
N ALA A 86 3.43 14.49 -8.49
CA ALA A 86 2.25 14.86 -9.25
C ALA A 86 1.00 14.55 -8.42
N PHE A 87 0.06 15.49 -8.40
CA PHE A 87 -1.16 15.35 -7.62
C PHE A 87 -2.38 15.28 -8.53
N TYR A 88 -3.26 14.32 -8.28
CA TYR A 88 -4.59 14.30 -8.88
C TYR A 88 -5.63 14.76 -7.85
N LYS A 89 -6.75 15.27 -8.36
CA LYS A 89 -7.91 15.59 -7.53
C LYS A 89 -8.62 14.28 -7.20
N ALA A 90 -8.89 14.06 -5.92
CA ALA A 90 -9.83 13.01 -5.51
C ALA A 90 -11.15 13.21 -6.28
N TYR A 91 -11.74 12.13 -6.79
CA TYR A 91 -13.01 12.13 -7.54
C TYR A 91 -12.97 12.74 -8.96
N HIS A 92 -11.87 12.53 -9.70
CA HIS A 92 -11.85 12.75 -11.15
C HIS A 92 -11.48 11.46 -11.90
N PRO A 93 -12.47 10.61 -12.25
CA PRO A 93 -12.29 9.23 -12.79
C PRO A 93 -11.50 9.10 -14.09
N GLN A 94 -11.09 10.21 -14.71
CA GLN A 94 -10.50 10.23 -16.05
C GLN A 94 -8.97 10.24 -16.06
N THR A 95 -8.29 10.52 -14.93
CA THR A 95 -6.85 10.86 -14.97
C THR A 95 -5.89 9.72 -14.61
N ASP A 96 -6.28 8.76 -13.75
CA ASP A 96 -5.50 7.54 -13.49
C ASP A 96 -6.40 6.37 -13.02
N GLY A 97 -7.47 6.10 -13.76
CA GLY A 97 -8.45 5.06 -13.40
C GLY A 97 -7.87 3.64 -13.29
N LEU A 98 -6.63 3.40 -13.73
CA LEU A 98 -5.94 2.12 -13.54
C LEU A 98 -5.42 1.99 -12.10
N ALA A 99 -4.76 3.02 -11.58
CA ALA A 99 -4.26 3.03 -10.22
C ALA A 99 -5.42 3.11 -9.21
N GLU A 100 -6.42 3.97 -9.44
CA GLU A 100 -7.63 4.02 -8.62
C GLU A 100 -8.35 2.66 -8.52
N ARG A 101 -8.59 1.98 -9.66
CA ARG A 101 -9.22 0.64 -9.69
C ARG A 101 -8.39 -0.40 -8.94
N MET A 102 -7.07 -0.33 -9.09
CA MET A 102 -6.17 -1.26 -8.42
C MET A 102 -6.29 -1.13 -6.92
N VAL A 103 -6.31 0.11 -6.43
CA VAL A 103 -6.37 0.33 -5.00
C VAL A 103 -7.77 0.00 -4.45
N GLN A 104 -8.85 0.30 -5.15
CA GLN A 104 -10.21 -0.18 -4.80
C GLN A 104 -10.28 -1.72 -4.73
N THR A 105 -9.63 -2.41 -5.68
CA THR A 105 -9.59 -3.88 -5.67
C THR A 105 -8.88 -4.40 -4.41
N MET A 106 -7.78 -3.77 -4.01
CA MET A 106 -7.03 -4.15 -2.80
C MET A 106 -7.82 -3.82 -1.53
N GLU A 107 -8.49 -2.68 -1.52
CA GLU A 107 -9.43 -2.26 -0.48
C GLU A 107 -10.51 -3.35 -0.29
N ASP A 108 -11.18 -3.76 -1.35
CA ASP A 108 -12.22 -4.79 -1.34
C ASP A 108 -11.70 -6.14 -0.86
N ILE A 109 -10.52 -6.57 -1.33
CA ILE A 109 -9.87 -7.80 -0.87
C ILE A 109 -9.66 -7.71 0.64
N ILE A 110 -9.04 -6.65 1.14
CA ILE A 110 -8.76 -6.48 2.57
C ILE A 110 -10.07 -6.45 3.37
N ARG A 111 -11.10 -5.70 2.94
CA ARG A 111 -12.42 -5.66 3.60
C ARG A 111 -13.07 -7.05 3.67
N ARG A 112 -12.88 -7.91 2.67
CA ARG A 112 -13.51 -9.24 2.61
C ARG A 112 -12.73 -10.30 3.37
N PHE A 113 -11.40 -10.20 3.42
CA PHE A 113 -10.56 -11.18 4.10
C PHE A 113 -10.33 -10.88 5.59
N CYS A 114 -10.37 -9.61 6.02
CA CYS A 114 -10.18 -9.26 7.43
C CYS A 114 -11.29 -9.71 8.40
N PRO A 115 -12.56 -9.85 7.98
CA PRO A 115 -13.62 -10.45 8.80
C PRO A 115 -13.46 -11.96 9.03
N TYR A 116 -12.71 -12.67 8.17
CA TYR A 116 -12.48 -14.10 8.32
C TYR A 116 -11.49 -14.34 9.48
N GLY A 117 -12.00 -14.90 10.59
CA GLY A 117 -11.22 -15.15 11.81
C GLY A 117 -11.46 -14.14 12.94
N MET A 118 -12.52 -13.34 12.85
CA MET A 118 -12.96 -12.47 13.94
C MET A 118 -13.43 -13.29 15.14
N GLU A 119 -12.70 -13.18 16.25
CA GLU A 119 -13.15 -13.66 17.56
C GLU A 119 -13.67 -12.45 18.36
N TYR A 120 -14.90 -12.58 18.86
CA TYR A 120 -15.49 -11.63 19.78
C TYR A 120 -14.87 -11.84 21.17
N LYS A 121 -14.19 -10.82 21.70
CA LYS A 121 -13.75 -10.80 23.10
C LYS A 121 -14.63 -9.85 23.89
N ASP A 122 -15.28 -10.36 24.94
CA ASP A 122 -16.35 -9.71 25.71
C ASP A 122 -16.02 -8.29 26.22
N HIS A 123 -14.74 -7.95 26.37
CA HIS A 123 -14.28 -6.64 26.89
C HIS A 123 -13.47 -5.78 25.90
N GLU A 124 -13.02 -6.33 24.76
CA GLU A 124 -12.19 -5.62 23.76
C GLU A 124 -12.87 -5.48 22.39
N GLY A 125 -14.04 -6.12 22.19
CA GLY A 125 -14.70 -6.22 20.90
C GLY A 125 -14.05 -7.27 19.99
N TYR A 126 -14.22 -7.12 18.67
CA TYR A 126 -13.61 -8.02 17.70
C TYR A 126 -12.10 -7.79 17.59
N THR A 127 -11.31 -8.83 17.86
CA THR A 127 -9.86 -8.77 17.66
C THR A 127 -9.50 -8.96 16.19
N HIS A 128 -9.02 -7.91 15.54
CA HIS A 128 -8.58 -7.99 14.14
C HIS A 128 -7.06 -8.15 14.06
N LYS A 129 -6.57 -9.31 13.59
CA LYS A 129 -5.16 -9.55 13.17
C LYS A 129 -4.93 -9.19 11.70
N TRP A 130 -5.56 -8.10 11.24
CA TRP A 130 -5.54 -7.71 9.84
C TRP A 130 -4.12 -7.32 9.37
N VAL A 131 -3.30 -6.75 10.25
CA VAL A 131 -1.91 -6.38 9.96
C VAL A 131 -1.07 -7.61 9.58
N THR A 132 -1.27 -8.74 10.28
CA THR A 132 -0.63 -10.01 9.96
C THR A 132 -1.11 -10.55 8.61
N LEU A 133 -2.41 -10.47 8.35
CA LEU A 133 -3.01 -10.92 7.09
C LEU A 133 -2.59 -10.04 5.90
N LEU A 134 -2.31 -8.76 6.14
CA LEU A 134 -1.96 -7.79 5.09
C LEU A 134 -0.76 -8.26 4.26
N LYS A 135 0.27 -8.80 4.91
CA LYS A 135 1.45 -9.33 4.21
C LYS A 135 1.14 -10.62 3.44
N ALA A 136 0.26 -11.47 3.95
CA ALA A 136 -0.19 -12.67 3.25
C ALA A 136 -1.01 -12.29 2.00
N VAL A 137 -1.94 -11.34 2.12
CA VAL A 137 -2.72 -10.81 1.00
C VAL A 137 -1.80 -10.17 -0.05
N GLN A 138 -0.85 -9.33 0.38
CA GLN A 138 0.12 -8.70 -0.53
C GLN A 138 0.93 -9.76 -1.29
N LEU A 139 1.41 -10.81 -0.60
CA LEU A 139 2.16 -11.90 -1.22
C LEU A 139 1.31 -12.69 -2.22
N ALA A 140 0.09 -13.05 -1.84
CA ALA A 140 -0.83 -13.79 -2.69
C ALA A 140 -1.18 -12.98 -3.95
N TYR A 141 -1.48 -11.69 -3.79
CA TYR A 141 -1.78 -10.79 -4.88
C TYR A 141 -0.61 -10.66 -5.86
N ASN A 142 0.59 -10.39 -5.35
CA ASN A 142 1.77 -10.21 -6.21
C ASN A 142 2.24 -11.51 -6.88
N LYS A 143 1.91 -12.67 -6.31
CA LYS A 143 2.12 -13.97 -6.96
C LYS A 143 1.07 -14.28 -8.02
N GLY A 144 -0.13 -13.72 -7.92
CA GLY A 144 -1.20 -13.92 -8.89
C GLY A 144 -0.75 -13.53 -10.30
N GLN A 145 -1.16 -14.31 -11.29
CA GLN A 145 -0.97 -13.93 -12.69
C GLN A 145 -1.90 -12.77 -13.01
N HIS A 146 -1.33 -11.67 -13.47
CA HIS A 146 -2.11 -10.51 -13.86
C HIS A 146 -2.40 -10.55 -15.35
N TYR A 147 -3.67 -10.33 -15.72
CA TYR A 147 -4.17 -10.48 -17.09
C TYR A 147 -3.35 -9.69 -18.13
N ILE A 148 -2.94 -8.46 -17.78
CA ILE A 148 -2.19 -7.58 -18.69
C ILE A 148 -0.74 -8.06 -18.90
N THR A 149 -0.08 -8.58 -17.86
CA THR A 149 1.35 -8.93 -17.95
C THR A 149 1.57 -10.39 -18.36
N GLY A 150 0.54 -11.24 -18.26
CA GLY A 150 0.65 -12.69 -18.48
C GLY A 150 1.60 -13.40 -17.51
N LYS A 151 2.07 -12.68 -16.48
CA LYS A 151 3.11 -13.10 -15.52
C LYS A 151 2.69 -12.68 -14.11
N SER A 152 3.28 -13.30 -13.11
CA SER A 152 3.15 -12.84 -11.73
C SER A 152 3.84 -11.49 -11.55
N LEU A 153 3.26 -10.63 -10.73
CA LEU A 153 3.74 -9.27 -10.52
C LEU A 153 5.13 -9.27 -9.87
N SER A 154 5.39 -10.20 -8.95
CA SER A 154 6.73 -10.40 -8.38
C SER A 154 7.78 -10.79 -9.40
N LEU A 155 7.42 -11.55 -10.44
CA LEU A 155 8.33 -11.91 -11.52
C LEU A 155 8.67 -10.69 -12.38
N VAL A 156 7.70 -9.82 -12.64
CA VAL A 156 7.91 -8.60 -13.43
C VAL A 156 8.73 -7.58 -12.64
N GLU A 157 8.49 -7.45 -11.34
CA GLU A 157 9.19 -6.49 -10.47
C GLU A 157 10.61 -6.93 -10.11
N LYS A 158 10.80 -8.20 -9.73
CA LYS A 158 12.05 -8.69 -9.13
C LYS A 158 12.80 -9.70 -10.00
N GLY A 159 12.18 -10.21 -11.06
CA GLY A 159 12.74 -11.29 -11.88
C GLY A 159 12.60 -12.69 -11.29
N TRP A 160 11.96 -12.85 -10.13
CA TRP A 160 11.72 -14.15 -9.50
C TRP A 160 10.44 -14.18 -8.65
N ASN A 161 9.90 -15.37 -8.41
CA ASN A 161 8.79 -15.57 -7.49
C ASN A 161 9.30 -16.11 -6.17
N PRO A 162 8.89 -15.53 -5.02
CA PRO A 162 9.29 -16.04 -3.72
C PRO A 162 8.64 -17.39 -3.43
N LEU A 163 9.34 -18.46 -3.77
CA LEU A 163 9.04 -19.83 -3.36
C LEU A 163 9.89 -20.14 -2.12
N PHE A 164 9.23 -20.35 -0.99
CA PHE A 164 9.87 -20.87 0.22
C PHE A 164 10.17 -22.36 0.00
N ARG A 165 11.16 -22.68 -0.82
CA ARG A 165 11.64 -24.06 -1.02
C ARG A 165 12.89 -24.37 -0.18
N TRP A 166 13.40 -23.38 0.57
CA TRP A 166 14.74 -23.39 1.16
C TRP A 166 14.81 -22.96 2.63
N ILE A 167 13.69 -22.93 3.36
CA ILE A 167 13.70 -22.76 4.81
C ILE A 167 13.42 -24.14 5.42
N THR A 168 14.49 -24.89 5.68
CA THR A 168 14.54 -26.07 6.55
C THR A 168 15.13 -25.67 7.89
#